data_AF-A0A9P4WHY3-F1
#
_entry.id   AF-A0A9P4WHY3-F1
#
_cell.length_a   1.000
_cell.length_b   1.000
_cell.length_c   1.000
_cell.angle_alpha   90.00
_cell.angle_beta   90.00
_cell.angle_gamma   90.00
#
_symmetry.space_group_name_H-M   'P 1'
#
loop_
_entity.id
_entity.type
_entity.pdbx_description
1 polymer ?
#
loop_
_entity_poly.entity_id
_entity_poly.type
_entity_poly.pdbx_seq_one_letter_code
_entity_poly.pdbx_strand_id
1 'polypeptide(L)'
;MPIEVTRMTEADINGAIDTIQQAFADDPYNNWVYPDRSKVDLTRNRVSLTLRCRWGISHGLFHVARDTSNPTKILGCAMWMPPQPSSQPESWSLYLSYWWLWLNQIRMNTWYGRGGLSTQRYWIWKARQAEAQKELWTSDKG
;
A
#
# COMPACT_ATOMS: atom_id res chain seq x y z
N MET A 1 -12.61 23.09 6.80
CA MET A 1 -11.51 22.25 7.31
C MET A 1 -10.36 22.38 6.32
N PRO A 2 -9.35 23.23 6.59
CA PRO A 2 -8.23 23.36 5.68
C PRO A 2 -7.36 22.10 5.78
N ILE A 3 -7.03 21.52 4.63
CA ILE A 3 -6.22 20.31 4.51
C ILE A 3 -4.85 20.71 3.96
N GLU A 4 -3.80 20.14 4.55
CA GLU A 4 -2.44 20.24 4.02
C GLU A 4 -1.99 18.86 3.53
N VAL A 5 -1.35 18.81 2.36
CA VAL A 5 -0.75 17.59 1.81
C VAL A 5 0.76 17.70 1.87
N THR A 6 1.40 16.78 2.58
CA THR A 6 2.87 16.74 2.69
C THR A 6 3.40 15.36 2.35
N ARG A 7 4.72 15.26 2.16
CA ARG A 7 5.40 13.97 2.15
C ARG A 7 5.19 13.24 3.48
N MET A 8 4.99 11.93 3.38
CA MET A 8 4.84 11.06 4.55
C MET A 8 6.19 10.87 5.24
N THR A 9 6.17 10.88 6.57
CA THR A 9 7.30 10.55 7.45
C THR A 9 6.97 9.33 8.32
N GLU A 10 7.94 8.79 9.06
CA GLU A 10 7.68 7.66 9.96
C GLU A 10 6.67 7.98 11.07
N ALA A 11 6.61 9.25 11.52
CA ALA A 11 5.66 9.68 12.53
C ALA A 11 4.19 9.60 12.05
N ASP A 12 3.97 9.67 10.73
CA ASP A 12 2.65 9.62 10.13
C ASP A 12 2.11 8.18 9.97
N ILE A 13 2.96 7.14 10.10
CA ILE A 13 2.61 5.75 9.78
C ILE A 13 1.37 5.27 10.55
N ASN A 14 1.30 5.52 11.85
CA ASN A 14 0.17 5.04 12.64
C ASN A 14 -1.15 5.68 12.20
N GLY A 15 -1.17 7.00 12.02
CA GLY A 15 -2.35 7.72 11.56
C GLY A 15 -2.76 7.34 10.13
N ALA A 16 -1.80 7.12 9.23
CA ALA A 16 -2.08 6.63 7.89
C ALA A 16 -2.71 5.23 7.90
N ILE A 17 -2.21 4.32 8.75
CA ILE A 17 -2.77 2.98 8.89
C ILE A 17 -4.19 3.03 9.46
N ASP A 18 -4.43 3.84 10.50
CA ASP A 18 -5.77 4.04 11.07
C ASP A 18 -6.75 4.50 9.98
N THR A 19 -6.32 5.48 9.18
CA THR A 19 -7.08 6.02 8.06
C THR A 19 -7.37 4.95 7.00
N ILE A 20 -6.37 4.15 6.60
CA ILE A 20 -6.56 3.05 5.64
C ILE A 20 -7.55 2.01 6.18
N GLN A 21 -7.38 1.58 7.44
CA GLN A 21 -8.25 0.58 8.05
C GLN A 21 -9.69 1.07 8.13
N GLN A 22 -9.91 2.35 8.45
CA GLN A 22 -11.22 2.96 8.46
C GLN A 22 -11.81 3.09 7.05
N ALA A 23 -11.04 3.59 6.08
CA ALA A 23 -11.50 3.82 4.72
C ALA A 23 -11.90 2.51 4.00
N PHE A 24 -11.21 1.41 4.30
CA PHE A 24 -11.45 0.11 3.67
C PHE A 24 -12.27 -0.85 4.55
N ALA A 25 -12.84 -0.41 5.68
CA ALA A 25 -13.59 -1.27 6.59
C ALA A 25 -14.72 -2.01 5.87
N ASP A 26 -15.50 -1.27 5.07
CA ASP A 26 -16.66 -1.75 4.31
C ASP A 26 -16.47 -1.69 2.79
N ASP A 27 -15.23 -1.49 2.32
CA ASP A 27 -14.94 -1.41 0.90
C ASP A 27 -15.37 -2.69 0.17
N PRO A 28 -16.18 -2.59 -0.91
CA PRO A 28 -16.68 -3.76 -1.63
C PRO A 28 -15.58 -4.68 -2.14
N TYR A 29 -14.46 -4.11 -2.59
CA TYR A 29 -13.33 -4.90 -3.07
C TYR A 29 -12.61 -5.62 -1.92
N ASN A 30 -12.38 -4.95 -0.80
CA ASN A 30 -11.80 -5.53 0.41
C ASN A 30 -12.68 -6.69 0.93
N ASN A 31 -13.99 -6.51 0.96
CA ASN A 31 -14.95 -7.56 1.34
C ASN A 31 -14.95 -8.73 0.34
N TRP A 32 -14.75 -8.44 -0.94
CA TRP A 32 -14.63 -9.48 -1.96
C TRP A 32 -13.30 -10.24 -1.86
N VAL A 33 -12.16 -9.59 -1.67
CA VAL A 33 -10.84 -10.27 -1.68
C VAL A 33 -10.57 -11.06 -0.38
N TYR A 34 -11.23 -10.68 0.72
CA TYR A 34 -11.25 -11.39 2.01
C TYR A 34 -12.62 -12.04 2.23
N PRO A 35 -12.91 -13.20 1.59
CA PRO A 35 -14.23 -13.82 1.61
C PRO A 35 -14.66 -14.31 3.01
N ASP A 36 -13.71 -14.61 3.88
CA ASP A 36 -13.95 -14.99 5.28
C ASP A 36 -13.42 -13.90 6.20
N ARG A 37 -14.31 -12.99 6.62
CA ARG A 37 -13.97 -11.84 7.46
C ARG A 37 -13.52 -12.25 8.86
N SER A 38 -13.89 -13.43 9.34
CA SER A 38 -13.45 -13.93 10.64
C SER A 38 -11.94 -14.21 10.70
N LYS A 39 -11.30 -14.37 9.52
CA LYS A 39 -9.85 -14.58 9.39
C LYS A 39 -9.05 -13.28 9.19
N VAL A 40 -9.72 -12.13 9.13
CA VAL A 40 -9.05 -10.82 8.97
C VAL A 40 -8.59 -10.34 10.35
N ASP A 41 -7.28 -10.20 10.52
CA ASP A 41 -6.66 -9.65 11.72
C ASP A 41 -6.08 -8.27 11.42
N LEU A 42 -6.68 -7.23 12.03
CA LEU A 42 -6.25 -5.83 11.88
C LEU A 42 -4.90 -5.54 12.55
N THR A 43 -4.49 -6.32 13.55
CA THR A 43 -3.17 -6.24 14.18
C THR A 43 -2.11 -6.71 13.20
N ARG A 44 -2.30 -7.89 12.59
CA ARG A 44 -1.44 -8.39 11.51
C ARG A 44 -1.45 -7.45 10.30
N ASN A 45 -2.61 -6.93 9.91
CA ASN A 45 -2.73 -5.98 8.81
C ASN A 45 -1.93 -4.70 9.08
N ARG A 46 -1.95 -4.17 10.31
CA ARG A 46 -1.11 -3.02 10.72
C ARG A 46 0.37 -3.31 10.53
N VAL A 47 0.87 -4.48 10.98
CA VAL A 47 2.27 -4.86 10.75
C VAL A 47 2.61 -4.89 9.25
N SER A 48 1.71 -5.47 8.44
CA SER A 48 1.86 -5.54 6.98
C SER A 48 1.88 -4.14 6.34
N LEU A 49 1.02 -3.23 6.78
CA LEU A 49 0.95 -1.86 6.27
C LEU A 49 2.15 -1.04 6.74
N THR A 50 2.66 -1.23 7.95
CA THR A 50 3.89 -0.59 8.44
C THR A 50 5.08 -0.92 7.53
N LEU A 51 5.23 -2.18 7.13
CA LEU A 51 6.27 -2.60 6.18
C LEU A 51 6.14 -1.87 4.84
N ARG A 52 4.91 -1.77 4.32
CA ARG A 52 4.62 -1.07 3.06
C ARG A 52 4.83 0.44 3.17
N CYS A 53 4.48 1.05 4.31
CA CYS A 53 4.68 2.48 4.57
C CYS A 53 6.17 2.81 4.61
N ARG A 54 6.96 2.08 5.40
CA ARG A 54 8.42 2.27 5.45
C ARG A 54 9.06 2.12 4.07
N TRP A 55 8.68 1.08 3.34
CA TRP A 55 9.19 0.88 1.99
C TRP A 55 8.81 2.02 1.04
N GLY A 56 7.55 2.48 1.09
CA GLY A 56 7.04 3.53 0.24
C GLY A 56 7.60 4.91 0.56
N ILE A 57 7.91 5.21 1.83
CA ILE A 57 8.65 6.42 2.24
C ILE A 57 10.01 6.47 1.54
N SER A 58 10.70 5.33 1.42
CA SER A 58 12.04 5.27 0.82
C SER A 58 12.06 5.18 -0.71
N HIS A 59 11.06 4.56 -1.34
CA HIS A 59 11.11 4.22 -2.77
C HIS A 59 9.99 4.86 -3.61
N GLY A 60 8.97 5.45 -2.99
CA GLY A 60 7.79 5.95 -3.68
C GLY A 60 7.50 7.43 -3.45
N LEU A 61 6.43 7.87 -4.11
CA LEU A 61 5.80 9.17 -3.90
C LEU A 61 4.69 9.01 -2.86
N PHE A 62 5.07 8.95 -1.58
CA PHE A 62 4.13 8.79 -0.48
C PHE A 62 3.77 10.14 0.15
N HIS A 63 2.49 10.50 0.09
CA HIS A 63 1.94 11.71 0.68
C HIS A 63 0.83 11.40 1.68
N VAL A 64 0.67 12.28 2.66
CA VAL A 64 -0.43 12.27 3.63
C VAL A 64 -1.17 13.60 3.58
N ALA A 65 -2.49 13.54 3.74
CA ALA A 65 -3.36 14.68 3.94
C ALA A 65 -3.67 14.81 5.43
N ARG A 66 -3.48 16.00 6.02
CA ARG A 66 -3.70 16.25 7.44
C ARG A 66 -4.61 17.45 7.67
N ASP A 67 -5.28 17.44 8.82
CA ASP A 67 -6.06 18.58 9.29
C ASP A 67 -5.11 19.68 9.78
N THR A 68 -5.21 20.89 9.22
CA THR A 68 -4.38 22.03 9.67
C THR A 68 -4.66 22.44 11.12
N SER A 69 -5.84 22.14 11.67
CA SER A 69 -6.20 22.39 13.07
C SER A 69 -5.68 21.31 14.03
N ASN A 70 -5.39 20.11 13.52
CA ASN A 70 -4.75 19.03 14.27
C ASN A 70 -3.76 18.28 13.36
N PRO A 71 -2.51 18.76 13.25
CA PRO A 71 -1.54 18.21 12.30
C PRO A 71 -1.17 16.74 12.53
N THR A 72 -1.42 16.21 13.74
CA THR A 72 -1.20 14.79 14.05
C THR A 72 -2.30 13.87 13.49
N LYS A 73 -3.44 14.44 13.11
CA LYS A 73 -4.56 13.72 12.52
C LYS A 73 -4.38 13.59 11.01
N ILE A 74 -4.06 12.38 10.58
CA ILE A 74 -4.06 12.00 9.17
C ILE A 74 -5.51 11.76 8.73
N LEU A 75 -5.88 12.36 7.60
CA LEU A 75 -7.21 12.26 6.98
C LEU A 75 -7.20 11.43 5.69
N GLY A 76 -6.02 11.24 5.11
CA GLY A 76 -5.84 10.49 3.87
C GLY A 76 -4.37 10.21 3.62
N CYS A 77 -4.09 9.20 2.79
CA CYS A 77 -2.75 8.94 2.32
C CYS A 77 -2.80 8.40 0.90
N ALA A 78 -1.79 8.73 0.10
CA ALA A 78 -1.67 8.27 -1.27
C ALA A 78 -0.21 7.92 -1.57
N MET A 79 -0.02 6.80 -2.26
CA MET A 79 1.30 6.29 -2.62
C MET A 79 1.27 5.78 -4.04
N TRP A 80 2.24 6.20 -4.83
CA TRP A 80 2.51 5.66 -6.15
C TRP A 80 4.02 5.65 -6.42
N MET A 81 4.46 4.87 -7.39
CA MET A 81 5.84 4.90 -7.84
C MET A 81 6.05 6.09 -8.79
N PRO A 82 7.23 6.74 -8.77
CA PRO A 82 7.57 7.70 -9.81
C PRO A 82 7.45 7.05 -11.20
N PRO A 83 6.91 7.75 -12.21
CA PRO A 83 6.90 7.25 -13.58
C PRO A 83 8.34 6.98 -14.06
N GLN A 84 8.50 5.92 -14.83
CA GLN A 84 9.78 5.51 -15.42
C GLN A 84 9.54 5.08 -16.87
N PRO A 85 10.43 5.48 -17.81
CA PRO A 85 10.38 5.00 -19.19
C PRO A 85 10.40 3.47 -19.25
N SER A 86 9.60 2.88 -20.13
CA SER A 86 9.52 1.42 -20.31
C SER A 86 10.83 0.79 -20.81
N SER A 87 11.67 1.59 -21.46
CA SER A 87 13.01 1.20 -21.91
C SER A 87 14.06 1.21 -20.79
N GLN A 88 13.77 1.85 -19.66
CA GLN A 88 14.70 1.97 -18.54
C GLN A 88 14.49 0.79 -17.58
N PRO A 89 15.52 -0.04 -17.33
CA PRO A 89 15.42 -1.08 -16.32
C PRO A 89 15.29 -0.47 -14.91
N GLU A 90 14.60 -1.19 -14.03
CA GLU A 90 14.53 -0.82 -12.62
C GLU A 90 15.94 -0.73 -12.01
N SER A 91 16.15 0.22 -11.10
CA SER A 91 17.41 0.31 -10.38
C SER A 91 17.64 -0.92 -9.49
N TRP A 92 18.92 -1.29 -9.28
CA TRP A 92 19.28 -2.36 -8.35
C TRP A 92 18.75 -2.12 -6.93
N SER A 93 18.72 -0.86 -6.49
CA SER A 93 18.15 -0.49 -5.19
C SER A 93 16.68 -0.88 -5.11
N LEU A 94 15.88 -0.51 -6.12
CA LEU A 94 14.46 -0.86 -6.19
C LEU A 94 14.27 -2.38 -6.31
N TYR A 95 15.02 -3.04 -7.18
CA TYR A 95 14.97 -4.49 -7.33
C TYR A 95 15.24 -5.24 -6.01
N LEU A 96 16.33 -4.90 -5.31
CA LEU A 96 16.68 -5.50 -4.02
C LEU A 96 15.67 -5.16 -2.92
N SER A 97 15.04 -3.99 -3.00
CA SER A 97 14.01 -3.59 -2.03
C SER A 97 12.76 -4.48 -2.10
N TYR A 98 12.41 -5.03 -3.27
CA TYR A 98 11.32 -6.00 -3.38
C TYR A 98 11.66 -7.31 -2.67
N TRP A 99 12.91 -7.76 -2.72
CA TRP A 99 13.38 -8.92 -1.95
C TRP A 99 13.32 -8.67 -0.45
N TRP A 100 13.70 -7.47 -0.01
CA TRP A 100 13.55 -7.07 1.38
C TRP A 100 12.08 -7.13 1.83
N LEU A 101 11.14 -6.61 1.01
CA LEU A 101 9.71 -6.70 1.30
C LEU A 101 9.24 -8.15 1.38
N TRP A 102 9.66 -8.99 0.45
CA TRP A 102 9.29 -10.40 0.40
C TRP A 102 9.78 -11.17 1.64
N LEU A 103 11.03 -10.96 2.06
CA LEU A 103 11.58 -11.58 3.28
C LEU A 103 10.81 -11.15 4.54
N ASN A 104 10.48 -9.87 4.66
CA ASN A 104 9.68 -9.37 5.78
C ASN A 104 8.25 -9.90 5.75
N GLN A 105 7.66 -10.06 4.56
CA GLN A 105 6.35 -10.66 4.38
C GLN A 105 6.33 -12.13 4.81
N ILE A 106 7.38 -12.90 4.50
CA ILE A 106 7.55 -14.28 4.98
C ILE A 106 7.64 -14.31 6.50
N ARG A 107 8.54 -13.51 7.08
CA ARG A 107 8.71 -13.43 8.54
C ARG A 107 7.40 -13.13 9.24
N MET A 108 6.67 -12.13 8.75
CA MET A 108 5.37 -11.76 9.31
C MET A 108 4.34 -12.90 9.14
N ASN A 109 4.27 -13.55 7.98
CA ASN A 109 3.35 -14.66 7.77
C ASN A 109 3.64 -15.87 8.68
N THR A 110 4.91 -16.11 9.01
CA THR A 110 5.31 -17.17 9.96
C THR A 110 4.86 -16.83 11.39
N TRP A 111 4.94 -15.56 11.79
CA TRP A 111 4.60 -15.13 13.14
C TRP A 111 3.10 -14.88 13.37
N TYR A 112 2.42 -14.29 12.39
CA TYR A 112 1.03 -13.83 12.49
C TYR A 112 0.06 -14.60 11.58
N GLY A 113 0.54 -15.57 10.81
CA GLY A 113 -0.28 -16.30 9.83
C GLY A 113 -0.59 -15.51 8.54
N ARG A 114 -1.48 -16.08 7.72
CA ARG A 114 -1.72 -15.63 6.33
C ARG A 114 -2.85 -14.58 6.16
N GLY A 115 -3.56 -14.22 7.23
CA GLY A 115 -4.48 -13.07 7.27
C GLY A 115 -5.72 -13.12 6.37
N GLY A 116 -6.14 -14.31 5.91
CA GLY A 116 -7.45 -14.52 5.27
C GLY A 116 -7.58 -14.11 3.79
N LEU A 117 -6.52 -13.64 3.14
CA LEU A 117 -6.56 -13.23 1.73
C LEU A 117 -6.82 -14.42 0.80
N SER A 118 -7.81 -14.33 -0.09
CA SER A 118 -7.98 -15.31 -1.17
C SER A 118 -6.93 -15.07 -2.26
N THR A 119 -5.98 -15.99 -2.40
CA THR A 119 -4.94 -15.91 -3.45
C THR A 119 -5.55 -15.92 -4.85
N GLN A 120 -6.60 -16.72 -5.07
CA GLN A 120 -7.31 -16.77 -6.35
C GLN A 120 -7.90 -15.41 -6.72
N ARG A 121 -8.66 -14.77 -5.80
CA ARG A 121 -9.27 -13.46 -6.03
C ARG A 121 -8.23 -12.36 -6.18
N TYR A 122 -7.15 -12.42 -5.41
CA TYR A 122 -6.01 -11.52 -5.54
C TYR A 122 -5.39 -11.58 -6.96
N TRP A 123 -5.18 -12.78 -7.51
CA TRP A 123 -4.61 -12.92 -8.85
C TRP A 123 -5.56 -12.47 -9.96
N ILE A 124 -6.87 -12.66 -9.79
CA ILE A 124 -7.87 -12.08 -10.71
C ILE A 124 -7.74 -10.56 -10.74
N TRP A 125 -7.67 -9.92 -9.57
CA TRP A 125 -7.49 -8.47 -9.49
C TRP A 125 -6.17 -8.01 -10.10
N LYS A 126 -5.06 -8.72 -9.84
CA LYS A 126 -3.75 -8.40 -10.45
C LYS A 126 -3.79 -8.45 -11.98
N ALA A 127 -4.50 -9.42 -12.56
CA ALA A 127 -4.69 -9.49 -14.00
C ALA A 127 -5.49 -8.28 -14.53
N ARG A 128 -6.62 -7.94 -13.90
CA ARG A 128 -7.43 -6.77 -14.30
C ARG A 128 -6.72 -5.44 -14.12
N GLN A 129 -5.92 -5.32 -13.06
CA GLN A 129 -5.05 -4.17 -12.85
C GLN A 129 -4.04 -4.04 -14.00
N ALA A 130 -3.38 -5.14 -14.40
CA ALA A 130 -2.40 -5.11 -15.48
C ALA A 130 -3.03 -4.77 -16.84
N GLU A 131 -4.23 -5.28 -17.12
CA GLU A 131 -5.00 -4.93 -18.33
C GLU A 131 -5.31 -3.42 -18.38
N ALA A 132 -5.92 -2.87 -17.33
CA ALA A 132 -6.25 -1.45 -17.26
C ALA A 132 -5.00 -0.55 -17.31
N GLN A 133 -3.93 -0.96 -16.64
CA GLN A 133 -2.65 -0.26 -16.66
C GLN A 133 -2.06 -0.22 -18.07
N LYS A 134 -2.12 -1.34 -18.81
CA LYS A 134 -1.62 -1.41 -20.19
C LYS A 134 -2.40 -0.50 -21.15
N GLU A 135 -3.70 -0.33 -20.94
CA GLU A 135 -4.52 0.57 -21.75
C GLU A 135 -4.19 2.05 -21.51
N LEU A 136 -3.79 2.41 -20.28
CA LEU A 136 -3.54 3.79 -19.88
C LEU A 136 -2.07 4.22 -20.01
N TRP A 137 -1.12 3.32 -19.75
CA TRP A 137 0.32 3.59 -19.80
C TRP A 137 0.88 3.40 -21.21
N THR A 138 0.57 4.35 -22.09
CA THR A 138 1.08 4.37 -23.47
C THR A 138 2.19 5.41 -23.68
N SER A 139 2.56 6.18 -22.66
CA SER A 139 3.63 7.19 -22.76
C SER A 139 5.01 6.55 -22.67
N ASP A 140 5.93 6.97 -23.54
CA ASP A 140 7.34 6.56 -23.49
C ASP A 140 8.06 7.06 -22.22
N LYS A 141 7.48 8.03 -21.51
CA LYS A 141 8.01 8.55 -20.24
C LYS A 141 7.57 7.75 -19.01
N GLY A 142 6.68 6.78 -19.22
CA GLY A 142 5.92 6.11 -18.16
C GLY A 142 4.86 7.00 -17.54
#